data_AF-K5VQ71-F1
#
_entry.id   AF-K5VQ71-F1
#
_cell.length_a   1.000
_cell.length_b   1.000
_cell.length_c   1.000
_cell.angle_alpha   90.00
_cell.angle_beta   90.00
_cell.angle_gamma   90.00
#
_symmetry.space_group_name_H-M   'P 1'
#
loop_
_entity.id
_entity.type
_entity.pdbx_description
1 polymer ?
#
loop_
_entity_poly.entity_id
_entity_poly.type
_entity_poly.pdbx_seq_one_letter_code
_entity_poly.pdbx_strand_id
1 'polypeptide(L)'
;QNRRKILWSLYHILRDDVRRRFVFGYTIENRKMRWWYCSRTEVFVSTPLDFIQDHRSVVEFLLCVAFAEEHQLGWDPTIKR
;
A
#
# COMPACT_ATOMS: atom_id res chain seq x y z
N GLN A 1 0.21 8.68 -15.23
CA GLN A 1 -0.70 7.57 -15.59
C GLN A 1 -0.80 6.53 -14.47
N ASN A 2 0.29 6.19 -13.79
CA ASN A 2 0.31 5.18 -12.72
C ASN A 2 -0.49 5.60 -11.47
N ARG A 3 -0.50 6.89 -11.11
CA ARG A 3 -1.32 7.41 -9.98
C ARG A 3 -2.80 7.03 -10.08
N ARG A 4 -3.42 7.19 -11.26
CA ARG A 4 -4.84 6.86 -11.46
C ARG A 4 -5.07 5.35 -11.37
N LYS A 5 -4.15 4.56 -11.94
CA LYS A 5 -4.22 3.09 -11.90
C LYS A 5 -4.12 2.56 -10.47
N ILE A 6 -3.18 3.07 -9.69
CA ILE A 6 -3.00 2.61 -8.30
C ILE A 6 -4.15 3.08 -7.41
N LEU A 7 -4.60 4.33 -7.52
CA LEU A 7 -5.77 4.82 -6.79
C LEU A 7 -7.01 3.97 -7.06
N TRP A 8 -7.27 3.66 -8.33
CA TRP A 8 -8.37 2.79 -8.70
C TRP A 8 -8.21 1.38 -8.13
N SER A 9 -7.00 0.81 -8.18
CA SER A 9 -6.72 -0.53 -7.64
C SER A 9 -6.91 -0.59 -6.12
N LEU A 10 -6.36 0.38 -5.37
CA LEU A 10 -6.49 0.46 -3.91
C LEU A 10 -7.96 0.67 -3.50
N TYR A 11 -8.67 1.55 -4.20
CA TYR A 11 -10.09 1.78 -3.98
C TYR A 11 -10.93 0.53 -4.26
N HIS A 12 -10.62 -0.18 -5.34
CA HIS A 12 -11.33 -1.41 -5.71
C HIS A 12 -11.13 -2.52 -4.66
N ILE A 13 -9.91 -2.71 -4.16
CA ILE A 13 -9.63 -3.66 -3.07
C ILE A 13 -10.44 -3.32 -1.83
N LEU A 14 -10.46 -2.04 -1.42
CA LEU A 14 -11.29 -1.59 -0.30
C LEU A 14 -12.76 -1.88 -0.58
N ARG A 15 -13.27 -1.52 -1.76
CA ARG A 15 -14.68 -1.73 -2.10
C ARG A 15 -15.10 -3.21 -2.05
N ASP A 16 -14.23 -4.10 -2.51
CA ASP A 16 -14.59 -5.50 -2.72
C ASP A 16 -14.45 -6.38 -1.45
N ASP A 17 -13.58 -6.01 -0.50
CA ASP A 17 -13.47 -6.69 0.79
C ASP A 17 -13.83 -5.73 1.94
N VAL A 18 -14.98 -5.96 2.56
CA VAL A 18 -15.46 -5.16 3.71
C VAL A 18 -14.52 -5.24 4.92
N ARG A 19 -13.71 -6.30 5.03
CA ARG A 19 -12.75 -6.48 6.13
C ARG A 19 -11.53 -5.57 5.96
N ARG A 20 -11.27 -5.03 4.77
CA ARG A 20 -10.15 -4.10 4.54
C ARG A 20 -10.50 -2.71 5.06
N ARG A 21 -9.86 -2.32 6.17
CA ARG A 21 -9.87 -0.97 6.76
C ARG A 21 -8.92 -0.03 6.02
N PHE A 22 -7.76 -0.55 5.60
CA PHE A 22 -6.78 0.15 4.78
C PHE A 22 -5.98 -0.82 3.89
N VAL A 23 -5.29 -0.26 2.90
CA VAL A 23 -4.46 -1.00 1.94
C VAL A 23 -3.19 -0.21 1.66
N PHE A 24 -2.05 -0.90 1.63
CA PHE A 24 -0.77 -0.36 1.17
C PHE A 24 -0.54 -0.67 -0.30
N GLY A 25 0.20 0.21 -0.98
CA GLY A 25 0.67 -0.03 -2.33
C GLY A 25 1.94 0.75 -2.62
N TYR A 26 2.51 0.54 -3.79
CA TYR A 26 3.64 1.32 -4.25
C TYR A 26 3.59 1.54 -5.76
N THR A 27 4.17 2.64 -6.22
CA THR A 27 4.38 2.91 -7.64
C THR A 27 5.86 3.13 -7.90
N ILE A 28 6.34 2.64 -9.04
CA ILE A 28 7.67 2.94 -9.54
C ILE A 28 7.52 3.71 -10.85
N GLU A 29 8.19 4.85 -10.94
CA GLU A 29 8.30 5.67 -12.15
C GLU A 29 9.79 6.01 -12.34
N ASN A 30 10.40 5.41 -13.37
CA ASN A 30 11.86 5.43 -13.58
C ASN A 30 12.62 4.89 -12.36
N ARG A 31 13.42 5.72 -11.70
CA ARG A 31 14.18 5.39 -10.47
C ARG A 31 13.44 5.77 -9.18
N LYS A 32 12.27 6.39 -9.29
CA LYS A 32 11.52 6.93 -8.15
C LYS A 32 10.41 5.98 -7.74
N MET A 33 10.48 5.51 -6.50
CA MET A 33 9.41 4.75 -5.86
C MET A 33 8.62 5.67 -4.92
N ARG A 34 7.32 5.43 -4.82
CA ARG A 34 6.45 6.05 -3.79
C ARG A 34 5.64 4.97 -3.13
N TRP A 35 5.51 5.06 -1.81
CA TRP A 35 4.57 4.25 -1.04
C TRP A 35 3.22 4.94 -0.96
N TRP A 36 2.17 4.14 -0.94
CA TRP A 36 0.79 4.55 -0.88
C TRP A 36 0.13 3.87 0.30
N TYR A 37 -0.64 4.65 1.05
CA TYR A 37 -1.58 4.16 2.03
C TYR A 37 -2.96 4.68 1.63
N CYS A 38 -3.96 3.82 1.66
CA CYS A 38 -5.33 4.18 1.33
C CYS A 38 -6.25 3.57 2.38
N SER A 39 -7.06 4.41 3.03
CA SER A 39 -8.18 3.99 3.86
C SER A 39 -9.50 4.35 3.16
N ARG A 40 -10.63 4.16 3.83
CA ARG A 40 -11.95 4.59 3.33
C ARG A 40 -12.10 6.12 3.26
N THR A 41 -11.30 6.87 4.01
CA THR A 41 -11.44 8.32 4.16
C THR A 41 -10.28 9.09 3.55
N GLU A 42 -9.08 8.52 3.57
CA GLU A 42 -7.85 9.25 3.31
C GLU A 42 -6.88 8.45 2.46
N VAL A 43 -6.07 9.17 1.68
CA VAL A 43 -4.97 8.61 0.91
C VAL A 43 -3.71 9.38 1.24
N PHE A 44 -2.69 8.67 1.71
CA PHE A 44 -1.36 9.21 1.94
C PHE A 44 -0.38 8.65 0.93
N VAL A 45 0.54 9.50 0.48
CA VAL A 45 1.57 9.13 -0.49
C VAL A 45 2.90 9.66 0.01
N SER A 46 3.92 8.82 0.02
CA SER A 46 5.26 9.25 0.41
C SER A 46 5.85 10.27 -0.57
N THR A 47 6.86 10.99 -0.10
CA THR A 47 7.82 11.63 -1.00
C THR A 47 8.48 10.55 -1.87
N PRO A 48 8.88 10.87 -3.12
CA PRO A 48 9.60 9.93 -3.95
C PRO A 48 10.95 9.54 -3.31
N LEU A 49 11.22 8.25 -3.22
CA LEU A 49 12.52 7.70 -2.85
C LEU A 49 13.22 7.12 -4.09
N ASP A 50 14.55 7.26 -4.18
CA ASP A 50 15.35 6.62 -5.22
C ASP A 50 15.66 5.18 -4.79
N PHE A 51 14.96 4.19 -5.37
CA PHE A 51 15.03 2.82 -4.88
C PHE A 51 16.36 2.11 -5.17
N ILE A 52 17.19 2.70 -6.05
CA ILE A 52 18.54 2.17 -6.32
C ILE A 52 19.49 2.61 -5.21
N GLN A 53 19.41 3.89 -4.81
CA GLN A 53 20.24 4.43 -3.73
C GLN A 53 19.76 3.95 -2.37
N ASP A 54 18.45 3.94 -2.15
CA ASP A 54 17.82 3.54 -0.88
C ASP A 54 17.11 2.18 -1.00
N HIS A 55 17.84 1.19 -1.49
CA HIS A 55 17.33 -0.17 -1.64
C HIS A 55 17.00 -0.83 -0.29
N ARG A 56 17.64 -0.38 0.81
CA ARG A 56 17.39 -0.90 2.15
C ARG A 56 15.95 -0.61 2.61
N SER A 57 15.47 0.63 2.48
CA SER A 57 14.09 0.99 2.81
C SER A 57 13.08 0.17 2.00
N VAL A 58 13.40 -0.16 0.75
CA VAL A 58 12.53 -1.00 -0.10
C VAL A 58 12.49 -2.44 0.40
N VAL A 59 13.64 -3.03 0.71
CA VAL A 59 13.70 -4.39 1.26
C VAL A 59 12.98 -4.46 2.60
N GLU A 60 13.20 -3.49 3.49
CA GLU A 60 12.52 -3.41 4.79
C GLU A 60 10.99 -3.29 4.61
N PHE A 61 10.52 -2.44 3.69
CA PHE A 61 9.09 -2.34 3.39
C PHE A 61 8.51 -3.67 2.89
N LEU A 62 9.18 -4.35 1.96
CA LEU A 62 8.72 -5.64 1.44
C LEU A 62 8.69 -6.73 2.52
N LEU A 63 9.70 -6.77 3.39
CA LEU A 63 9.73 -7.68 4.53
C LEU A 63 8.60 -7.38 5.52
N CYS A 64 8.37 -6.12 5.85
CA CYS A 64 7.26 -5.70 6.69
C CYS A 64 5.92 -6.15 6.10
N VAL A 65 5.69 -5.98 4.79
CA VAL A 65 4.43 -6.41 4.16
C VAL A 65 4.31 -7.93 4.09
N ALA A 66 5.41 -8.65 3.84
CA ALA A 66 5.41 -10.10 3.71
C ALA A 66 5.19 -10.84 5.04
N PHE A 67 5.68 -10.29 6.15
CA PHE A 67 5.64 -10.91 7.48
C PHE A 67 4.66 -10.25 8.45
N ALA A 68 3.99 -9.16 8.07
CA ALA A 68 2.97 -8.53 8.89
C ALA A 68 1.75 -9.44 9.08
N GLU A 69 1.16 -9.36 10.27
CA GLU A 69 -0.11 -10.00 10.56
C GLU A 69 -1.26 -9.35 9.77
N GLU A 70 -2.34 -10.09 9.53
CA GLU A 70 -3.49 -9.62 8.76
C GLU A 70 -4.02 -8.26 9.27
N HIS A 71 -4.10 -8.09 10.59
CA HIS A 71 -4.60 -6.85 11.19
C HIS A 71 -3.66 -5.66 10.97
N GLN A 72 -2.35 -5.90 10.91
CA GLN A 72 -1.34 -4.88 10.59
C GLN A 72 -1.37 -4.49 9.11
N LEU A 73 -1.83 -5.39 8.25
CA LEU A 73 -2.07 -5.14 6.83
C LEU A 73 -3.46 -4.56 6.54
N GLY A 74 -4.26 -4.32 7.58
CA GLY A 74 -5.53 -3.61 7.50
C GLY A 74 -6.75 -4.49 7.35
N TRP A 75 -6.63 -5.81 7.56
CA TRP A 75 -7.80 -6.67 7.70
C TRP A 75 -8.38 -6.61 9.10
N ASP A 76 -9.71 -6.60 9.19
CA ASP A 76 -10.44 -6.69 10.44
C ASP A 76 -10.78 -8.16 10.73
N PRO A 77 -10.13 -8.81 11.72
CA PRO A 77 -10.39 -10.21 12.03
C PRO A 77 -11.78 -10.44 12.67
N THR A 78 -12.44 -9.36 13.13
CA THR A 78 -13.77 -9.47 13.75
C THR A 78 -14.90 -9.54 12.73
N ILE A 79 -14.64 -9.13 11.49
CA ILE A 79 -15.62 -9.14 10.41
C ILE A 79 -15.47 -10.42 9.60
N LYS A 80 -16.55 -11.20 9.49
CA LYS A 80 -16.62 -12.38 8.62
C LYS A 80 -17.17 -11.97 7.25
N ARG A 81 -16.66 -12.60 6.20
CA ARG A 81 -17.10 -12.39 4.82
C ARG A 81 -18.41 -13.12 4.55
#